data_AF-A0A1V4FL99-F1
#
_entry.id   AF-A0A1V4FL99-F1
#
_cell.length_a   1.000
_cell.length_b   1.000
_cell.length_c   1.000
_cell.angle_alpha   90.00
_cell.angle_beta   90.00
_cell.angle_gamma   90.00
#
_symmetry.space_group_name_H-M   'P 1'
#
loop_
_entity.id
_entity.type
_entity.pdbx_description
1 polymer ?
#
loop_
_entity_poly.entity_id
_entity_poly.type
_entity_poly.pdbx_seq_one_letter_code
_entity_poly.pdbx_strand_id
1 'polypeptide(L)'
;MIFWLGFRPFTIEELHQLLPDLTDVALNEEITSLQNLRIVNPVVDEENKYSLTDDGNDLRNMVLTMSVWGRQQMDDSANRASMQIVEPEKDASMSELIKYNEKLNEYM
;
A
#
# COMPACT_ATOMS: atom_id res chain seq x y z
N MET A 1 -0.70 4.30 0.80
CA MET A 1 -1.55 3.76 1.89
C MET A 1 -2.43 2.58 1.46
N ILE A 2 -3.28 2.70 0.44
CA ILE A 2 -4.16 1.60 -0.03
C ILE A 2 -3.39 0.31 -0.32
N PHE A 3 -2.24 0.41 -1.00
CA PHE A 3 -1.36 -0.74 -1.24
C PHE A 3 -1.04 -1.52 0.05
N TRP A 4 -0.61 -0.81 1.10
CA TRP A 4 -0.18 -1.41 2.36
C TRP A 4 -1.36 -2.02 3.13
N LEU A 5 -2.49 -1.33 3.21
CA LEU A 5 -3.66 -1.83 3.93
C LEU A 5 -4.28 -3.10 3.31
N GLY A 6 -4.03 -3.37 2.03
CA GLY A 6 -4.43 -4.63 1.38
C GLY A 6 -3.34 -5.70 1.38
N PHE A 7 -2.13 -5.36 1.81
CA PHE A 7 -1.06 -6.34 2.02
C PHE A 7 -1.29 -7.11 3.32
N ARG A 8 -1.51 -6.40 4.42
CA ARG A 8 -1.96 -6.95 5.72
C ARG A 8 -2.51 -5.83 6.62
N PRO A 9 -3.14 -6.17 7.75
CA PRO A 9 -3.54 -5.17 8.75
C PRO A 9 -2.34 -4.43 9.36
N PHE A 10 -2.45 -3.11 9.51
CA PHE A 10 -1.42 -2.27 10.11
C PHE A 10 -2.00 -1.29 11.13
N THR A 11 -1.21 -0.94 12.14
CA THR A 11 -1.49 0.21 13.03
C THR A 11 -1.10 1.53 12.36
N ILE A 12 -1.55 2.66 12.92
CA ILE A 12 -1.10 4.00 12.46
C ILE A 12 0.41 4.15 12.58
N GLU A 13 1.01 3.66 13.67
CA GLU A 13 2.46 3.74 13.90
C GLU A 13 3.26 2.92 12.86
N GLU A 14 2.75 1.75 12.48
CA GLU A 14 3.35 0.95 11.40
C GLU A 14 3.16 1.61 10.03
N LEU A 15 1.99 2.19 9.77
CA LEU A 15 1.74 2.93 8.53
C LEU A 15 2.63 4.16 8.40
N HIS A 16 2.89 4.89 9.49
CA HIS A 16 3.79 6.04 9.50
C HIS A 16 5.24 5.61 9.20
N GLN A 17 5.69 4.45 9.69
CA GLN A 17 6.99 3.90 9.30
C GLN A 17 7.08 3.57 7.80
N LEU A 18 5.97 3.14 7.18
CA LEU A 18 5.89 2.86 5.74
C LEU A 18 5.66 4.11 4.89
N LEU A 19 5.11 5.18 5.47
CA LEU A 19 4.75 6.42 4.80
C LEU A 19 5.28 7.62 5.61
N PRO A 20 6.61 7.77 5.73
CA PRO A 20 7.23 8.73 6.64
C PRO A 20 6.96 10.19 6.28
N ASP A 21 6.53 10.47 5.05
CA ASP A 21 6.18 11.81 4.60
C ASP A 21 4.81 12.29 5.12
N LEU A 22 3.98 11.38 5.64
CA LEU A 22 2.67 11.68 6.21
C LEU A 22 2.77 11.76 7.73
N THR A 23 2.23 12.84 8.32
CA THR A 23 2.12 12.96 9.78
C THR A 23 1.04 12.00 10.31
N ASP A 24 1.11 11.66 11.60
CA ASP A 24 0.07 10.84 12.25
C ASP A 24 -1.33 11.45 12.10
N VAL A 25 -1.44 12.79 12.15
CA VAL A 25 -2.72 13.49 11.95
C VAL A 25 -3.24 13.26 10.52
N ALA A 26 -2.39 13.45 9.51
CA ALA A 26 -2.76 13.24 8.12
C ALA A 26 -3.13 11.77 7.84
N LEU A 27 -2.41 10.80 8.43
CA LEU A 27 -2.75 9.38 8.33
C LEU A 27 -4.13 9.09 8.93
N ASN A 28 -4.45 9.64 10.10
CA ASN A 28 -5.77 9.45 10.71
C ASN A 28 -6.90 10.08 9.89
N GLU A 29 -6.67 11.28 9.34
CA GLU A 29 -7.63 11.94 8.44
C GLU A 29 -7.89 11.11 7.18
N GLU A 30 -6.84 10.58 6.56
CA GLU A 30 -6.94 9.71 5.39
C GLU A 30 -7.63 8.38 5.68
N ILE A 31 -7.33 7.73 6.82
CA ILE A 31 -8.04 6.53 7.26
C ILE A 31 -9.53 6.84 7.46
N THR A 32 -9.86 7.94 8.12
CA THR A 32 -11.25 8.36 8.34
C THR A 32 -11.97 8.62 7.02
N SER A 33 -11.30 9.25 6.06
CA SER A 33 -11.81 9.48 4.70
C SER A 33 -12.11 8.15 3.99
N LEU A 34 -11.16 7.20 4.01
CA LEU A 34 -11.34 5.88 3.40
C LEU A 34 -12.41 5.04 4.09
N GLN A 35 -12.59 5.17 5.40
CA GLN A 35 -13.69 4.54 6.14
C GLN A 35 -15.05 5.08 5.69
N ASN A 36 -15.18 6.40 5.51
CA ASN A 36 -16.40 7.01 5.00
C ASN A 36 -16.74 6.52 3.58
N LEU A 37 -15.72 6.18 2.79
CA LEU A 37 -15.86 5.57 1.46
C LEU A 37 -16.02 4.06 1.50
N ARG A 38 -16.03 3.42 2.68
CA ARG A 38 -16.12 1.97 2.89
C ARG A 38 -14.96 1.16 2.29
N ILE A 39 -13.80 1.81 2.12
CA ILE A 39 -12.58 1.20 1.55
C ILE A 39 -11.73 0.53 2.64
N VAL A 40 -11.74 1.10 3.84
CA VAL A 40 -10.94 0.64 5.00
C VAL A 40 -11.85 0.42 6.19
N ASN A 41 -11.55 -0.57 7.03
CA ASN A 41 -12.20 -0.79 8.31
C ASN A 41 -11.18 -1.21 9.39
N PRO A 42 -11.49 -0.98 10.68
CA PRO A 42 -10.73 -1.57 11.76
C PRO A 42 -10.92 -3.10 11.78
N VAL A 43 -9.89 -3.83 12.19
CA VAL A 43 -9.92 -5.28 12.31
C VAL A 43 -10.44 -5.66 13.70
N VAL A 44 -11.48 -6.49 13.76
CA VAL A 44 -12.20 -6.78 15.02
C VAL A 44 -11.30 -7.47 16.07
N ASP A 45 -10.44 -8.38 15.64
CA ASP A 45 -9.61 -9.20 16.53
C ASP A 45 -8.19 -8.62 16.73
N GLU A 46 -7.87 -7.49 16.10
CA GLU A 46 -6.53 -6.88 16.16
C GLU A 46 -6.64 -5.41 16.59
N GLU A 47 -6.20 -5.13 17.81
CA GLU A 47 -6.34 -3.82 18.43
C GLU A 47 -5.64 -2.73 17.60
N ASN A 48 -6.37 -1.66 17.29
CA ASN A 48 -5.91 -0.48 16.56
C ASN A 48 -5.33 -0.77 15.16
N LYS A 49 -5.69 -1.90 14.54
CA LYS A 49 -5.28 -2.20 13.17
C LYS A 49 -6.39 -1.96 12.17
N TYR A 50 -5.98 -1.57 10.98
CA TYR A 50 -6.85 -1.29 9.85
C TYR A 50 -6.48 -2.17 8.66
N SER A 51 -7.48 -2.61 7.91
CA SER A 51 -7.29 -3.32 6.65
C SER A 51 -8.28 -2.83 5.60
N LEU A 52 -8.02 -3.15 4.34
CA LEU A 52 -9.01 -2.93 3.28
C LEU A 52 -10.24 -3.82 3.49
N THR A 53 -11.39 -3.31 3.05
CA THR A 53 -12.60 -4.09 2.80
C THR A 53 -12.46 -4.88 1.49
N ASP A 54 -13.44 -5.72 1.16
CA ASP A 54 -13.48 -6.40 -0.15
C ASP A 54 -13.47 -5.38 -1.30
N ASP A 55 -14.33 -4.36 -1.24
CA ASP A 55 -14.35 -3.25 -2.22
C ASP A 55 -13.00 -2.51 -2.26
N GLY A 56 -12.36 -2.32 -1.11
CA GLY A 56 -11.03 -1.71 -1.03
C GLY A 56 -9.96 -2.57 -1.71
N ASN A 57 -10.01 -3.89 -1.55
CA ASN A 57 -9.10 -4.82 -2.21
C ASN A 57 -9.28 -4.80 -3.74
N ASP A 58 -10.52 -4.73 -4.23
CA ASP A 58 -10.79 -4.57 -5.66
C ASP A 58 -10.18 -3.27 -6.20
N LEU A 59 -10.33 -2.17 -5.46
CA LEU A 59 -9.68 -0.90 -5.79
C LEU A 59 -8.16 -1.02 -5.82
N ARG A 60 -7.56 -1.65 -4.80
CA ARG A 60 -6.11 -1.89 -4.73
C ARG A 60 -5.63 -2.64 -5.97
N ASN A 61 -6.32 -3.71 -6.35
CA ASN A 61 -5.93 -4.53 -7.50
C ASN A 61 -5.99 -3.74 -8.81
N MET A 62 -7.00 -2.90 -8.99
CA MET A 62 -7.08 -1.98 -10.14
C MET A 62 -5.91 -0.99 -10.15
N VAL A 63 -5.64 -0.32 -9.02
CA VAL A 63 -4.54 0.66 -8.90
C VAL A 63 -3.20 0.00 -9.21
N LEU A 64 -2.93 -1.18 -8.63
CA LEU A 64 -1.68 -1.90 -8.87
C LEU A 64 -1.50 -2.31 -10.33
N THR A 65 -2.56 -2.80 -10.96
CA THR A 65 -2.52 -3.19 -12.37
C THR A 65 -2.20 -1.99 -13.25
N MET A 66 -2.80 -0.84 -12.99
CA MET A 66 -2.53 0.40 -13.73
C MET A 66 -1.11 0.92 -13.50
N SER A 67 -0.61 0.88 -12.26
CA SER A 67 0.76 1.29 -11.91
C SER A 67 1.80 0.43 -12.61
N VAL A 68 1.65 -0.90 -12.55
CA VAL A 68 2.57 -1.84 -13.21
C VAL A 68 2.54 -1.66 -14.72
N TRP A 69 1.34 -1.58 -15.31
CA TRP A 69 1.20 -1.35 -16.74
C TRP A 69 1.85 -0.02 -17.17
N GLY A 70 1.56 1.07 -16.45
CA GLY A 70 2.11 2.38 -16.74
C GLY A 70 3.63 2.39 -16.70
N ARG A 71 4.21 1.74 -15.68
CA ARG A 71 5.67 1.64 -15.59
C ARG A 71 6.29 0.83 -16.73
N GLN A 72 5.67 -0.29 -17.11
CA GLN A 72 6.11 -1.09 -18.25
C GLN A 72 6.11 -0.26 -19.54
N GLN A 73 5.08 0.54 -19.79
CA GLN A 73 5.03 1.41 -20.97
C GLN A 73 6.15 2.46 -20.98
N MET A 74 6.50 3.01 -19.81
CA MET A 74 7.60 3.95 -19.69
C MET A 74 8.96 3.29 -19.96
N ASP A 75 9.17 2.09 -19.42
CA ASP A 75 10.41 1.33 -19.65
C ASP A 75 10.55 0.92 -21.12
N ASP A 76 9.47 0.44 -21.76
CA ASP A 76 9.42 0.11 -23.19
C ASP A 76 9.76 1.34 -24.05
N SER A 77 9.15 2.49 -23.73
CA SER A 77 9.41 3.75 -24.43
C SER A 77 10.86 4.23 -24.27
N ALA A 78 11.50 3.88 -23.16
CA ALA A 78 12.90 4.18 -22.87
C ALA A 78 13.87 3.08 -23.33
N ASN A 79 13.38 2.02 -23.98
CA ASN A 79 14.14 0.83 -24.38
C ASN A 79 14.89 0.17 -23.21
N ARG A 80 14.21 0.05 -22.05
CA ARG A 80 14.71 -0.59 -20.83
C ARG A 80 13.93 -1.87 -20.58
N ALA A 81 14.58 -2.84 -19.94
CA ALA A 81 13.87 -4.03 -19.46
C ALA A 81 13.04 -3.67 -18.22
N SER A 82 11.75 -3.99 -18.25
CA SER A 82 10.89 -3.82 -17.07
C SER A 82 11.28 -4.82 -15.98
N MET A 83 11.41 -4.32 -14.74
CA MET A 83 11.59 -5.20 -13.59
C MET A 83 10.26 -5.85 -13.21
N GLN A 84 10.32 -7.12 -12.80
CA GLN A 84 9.19 -7.76 -12.13
C GLN A 84 9.22 -7.40 -10.65
N ILE A 85 8.12 -6.83 -10.17
CA ILE A 85 7.91 -6.68 -8.73
C ILE A 85 7.15 -7.88 -8.22
N VAL A 86 7.61 -8.42 -7.10
CA VAL A 86 6.92 -9.46 -6.35
C VAL A 86 6.63 -8.88 -4.97
N GLU A 87 5.39 -8.96 -4.52
CA GLU A 87 5.02 -8.55 -3.17
C GLU A 87 5.83 -9.36 -2.13
N PRO A 88 6.20 -8.77 -0.99
CA PRO A 88 6.88 -9.51 0.08
C PRO A 88 6.04 -10.68 0.61
N GLU A 89 6.67 -11.59 1.33
CA GLU A 89 5.95 -12.62 2.09
C GLU A 89 5.06 -11.98 3.16
N LYS A 90 3.90 -12.57 3.45
CA LYS A 90 2.90 -11.98 4.37
C LYS A 90 3.45 -11.72 5.79
N ASP A 91 4.41 -12.53 6.22
CA ASP A 91 5.08 -12.47 7.52
C ASP A 91 6.35 -11.61 7.50
N ALA A 92 6.65 -10.92 6.39
CA ALA A 92 7.79 -10.02 6.29
C ALA A 92 7.85 -9.01 7.45
N SER A 93 9.04 -8.81 7.96
CA SER A 93 9.32 -7.85 9.03
C SER A 93 9.13 -6.40 8.56
N MET A 94 8.86 -5.48 9.49
CA MET A 94 8.75 -4.05 9.15
C MET A 94 10.00 -3.51 8.43
N SER A 95 11.20 -3.96 8.82
CA SER A 95 12.44 -3.57 8.16
C SER A 95 12.50 -4.03 6.69
N GLU A 96 11.99 -5.21 6.38
CA GLU A 96 11.89 -5.70 5.00
C GLU A 96 10.86 -4.92 4.19
N LEU A 97 9.72 -4.59 4.81
CA LEU A 97 8.67 -3.78 4.17
C LEU A 97 9.14 -2.35 3.87
N ILE A 98 9.86 -1.72 4.79
CA ILE A 98 10.46 -0.40 4.59
C ILE A 98 11.47 -0.43 3.43
N LYS A 99 12.32 -1.46 3.37
CA LYS A 99 13.25 -1.64 2.26
C LYS A 99 12.52 -1.89 0.93
N TYR A 100 11.40 -2.60 0.94
CA TYR A 100 10.58 -2.80 -0.26
C TYR A 100 9.97 -1.49 -0.75
N ASN A 101 9.66 -0.56 0.15
CA ASN A 101 9.10 0.75 -0.19
C ASN A 101 9.98 1.53 -1.19
N GLU A 102 11.31 1.39 -1.10
CA GLU A 102 12.25 1.98 -2.06
C GLU A 102 11.99 1.51 -3.51
N LYS A 103 11.63 0.23 -3.67
CA LYS A 103 11.28 -0.34 -4.97
C LYS A 103 9.86 0.03 -5.38
N LEU A 104 8.94 0.03 -4.44
CA LEU A 104 7.53 0.34 -4.68
C LEU A 104 7.35 1.77 -5.23
N ASN A 105 8.14 2.72 -4.73
CA ASN A 105 8.13 4.12 -5.17
C ASN A 105 8.55 4.31 -6.65
N GLU A 106 9.15 3.30 -7.29
CA GLU A 106 9.41 3.37 -8.73
C GLU A 106 8.15 3.18 -9.58
N TYR A 107 7.06 2.71 -8.96
CA TYR A 107 5.79 2.33 -9.60
C TYR A 107 4.59 3.13 -9.07
N MET A 108 4.71 3.77 -7.92
CA MET A 108 3.67 4.59 -7.27
C MET A 108 4.27 5.88 -6.73
#